data_AF-A0A165S1Q7-F1
#
_entry.id   AF-A0A165S1Q7-F1
#
_cell.length_a   1.000
_cell.length_b   1.000
_cell.length_c   1.000
_cell.angle_alpha   90.00
_cell.angle_beta   90.00
_cell.angle_gamma   90.00
#
_symmetry.space_group_name_H-M   'P 1'
#
loop_
_entity.id
_entity.type
_entity.pdbx_description
1 polymer ?
#
loop_
_entity_poly.entity_id
_entity_poly.type
_entity_poly.pdbx_seq_one_letter_code
_entity_poly.pdbx_strand_id
1 'polypeptide(L)'
;MNAKCSICFEVLSEDVPPVATRCGHLYCNDCATFNFGRPGARCAVCRTPHLREDLIKLYMDYEKQEVSYEVAKQPRSSTSREQSFNAGHCVMKGADTWDVRTLVDVAVDRYFHLNASYN
;
A
#
# COMPACT_ATOMS: atom_id res chain seq x y z
N MET A 1 9.54 4.87 -15.34
CA MET A 1 8.52 5.31 -16.31
C MET A 1 7.36 5.83 -15.49
N ASN A 2 7.06 7.12 -15.53
CA ASN A 2 6.11 7.74 -14.60
C ASN A 2 4.69 7.72 -15.19
N ALA A 3 3.68 7.46 -14.37
CA ALA A 3 2.30 7.53 -14.80
C ALA A 3 1.91 8.99 -15.10
N LYS A 4 1.00 9.19 -16.07
CA LYS A 4 0.50 10.51 -16.46
C LYS A 4 -1.02 10.51 -16.46
N CYS A 5 -1.63 11.63 -16.11
CA CYS A 5 -3.08 11.83 -16.22
C CYS A 5 -3.52 11.73 -17.69
N SER A 6 -4.60 11.00 -17.99
CA SER A 6 -5.09 10.87 -19.37
C SER A 6 -5.87 12.09 -19.89
N ILE A 7 -6.05 13.14 -19.06
CA ILE A 7 -6.76 14.37 -19.44
C ILE A 7 -5.78 15.55 -19.56
N CYS A 8 -5.05 15.89 -18.48
CA CYS A 8 -4.10 17.01 -18.49
C CYS A 8 -2.68 16.63 -18.89
N PHE A 9 -2.37 15.33 -19.03
CA PHE A 9 -1.03 14.80 -19.36
C PHE A 9 0.09 15.14 -18.35
N GLU A 10 -0.25 15.71 -17.20
CA GLU A 10 0.69 15.93 -16.10
C GLU A 10 1.17 14.60 -15.51
N VAL A 11 2.41 14.61 -15.03
CA VAL A 11 3.03 13.47 -14.37
C VAL A 11 2.42 13.32 -12.99
N LEU A 12 1.94 12.12 -12.68
CA LEU A 12 1.35 11.78 -11.40
C LEU A 12 2.48 11.50 -10.40
N SER A 13 2.47 12.23 -9.29
CA SER A 13 3.49 12.20 -8.23
C SER A 13 2.83 12.29 -6.85
N GLU A 14 3.63 12.43 -5.80
CA GLU A 14 3.12 12.73 -4.46
C GLU A 14 2.38 14.08 -4.43
N ASP A 15 2.88 15.09 -5.15
CA ASP A 15 2.24 16.42 -5.24
C ASP A 15 0.95 16.41 -6.09
N VAL A 16 0.87 15.50 -7.06
CA VAL A 16 -0.27 15.36 -7.97
C VAL A 16 -0.87 13.96 -7.79
N PRO A 17 -1.70 13.77 -6.74
CA PRO A 17 -2.13 12.45 -6.32
C PRO A 17 -2.99 11.78 -7.42
N PRO A 18 -2.61 10.56 -7.85
CA PRO A 18 -3.35 9.81 -8.83
C PRO A 18 -4.61 9.18 -8.24
N VAL A 19 -5.63 9.17 -9.08
CA VAL A 19 -6.92 8.53 -8.86
C VAL A 19 -7.14 7.50 -9.96
N ALA A 20 -7.44 6.28 -9.56
CA ALA A 20 -7.76 5.19 -10.46
C ALA A 20 -9.27 4.97 -10.56
N THR A 21 -9.73 4.72 -11.78
CA THR A 21 -11.07 4.18 -12.03
C THR A 21 -11.10 2.66 -11.84
N ARG A 22 -12.29 2.07 -11.67
CA ARG A 22 -12.46 0.61 -11.63
C ARG A 22 -12.02 -0.09 -12.93
N CYS A 23 -12.01 0.63 -14.05
CA CYS A 23 -11.47 0.12 -15.31
C CYS A 23 -9.94 0.24 -15.44
N GLY A 24 -9.25 0.79 -14.43
CA GLY A 24 -7.78 0.85 -14.37
C GLY A 24 -7.13 2.09 -15.00
N HIS A 25 -7.91 3.05 -15.51
CA HIS A 25 -7.35 4.29 -16.05
C HIS A 25 -7.10 5.34 -14.97
N LEU A 26 -6.02 6.10 -15.14
CA LEU A 26 -5.47 7.02 -14.15
C LEU A 26 -5.71 8.49 -14.52
N TYR A 27 -6.04 9.27 -13.50
CA TYR A 27 -6.29 10.71 -13.57
C TYR A 27 -5.62 11.39 -12.39
N CYS A 28 -5.28 12.68 -12.49
CA CYS A 28 -5.04 13.47 -11.28
C CYS A 28 -6.37 13.74 -10.56
N ASN A 29 -6.32 14.03 -9.26
CA ASN A 29 -7.51 14.28 -8.43
C ASN A 29 -8.43 15.37 -9.00
N ASP A 30 -7.87 16.45 -9.54
CA ASP A 30 -8.64 17.57 -10.09
C ASP A 30 -9.38 17.17 -11.37
N CYS A 31 -8.69 16.51 -12.30
CA CYS A 31 -9.29 16.00 -13.54
C CYS A 31 -10.36 14.93 -13.25
N ALA A 32 -10.11 14.07 -12.26
CA ALA A 32 -11.08 13.07 -11.84
C ALA A 32 -12.34 13.72 -11.28
N THR A 33 -12.19 14.71 -10.39
CA THR A 33 -13.32 15.44 -9.79
C THR A 33 -14.12 16.19 -10.85
N PHE A 34 -13.46 16.84 -11.80
CA PHE A 34 -14.13 17.57 -12.88
C PHE A 34 -14.89 16.64 -13.84
N ASN A 35 -14.28 15.53 -14.24
CA ASN A 35 -14.88 14.60 -15.21
C ASN A 35 -16.00 13.77 -14.60
N PHE A 36 -15.79 13.24 -13.38
CA PHE A 36 -16.73 12.34 -12.70
C PHE A 36 -17.73 13.05 -11.78
N GLY A 37 -17.63 14.38 -11.63
CA GLY A 37 -18.61 15.20 -10.90
C GLY A 37 -19.92 15.48 -11.67
N ARG A 38 -20.03 15.02 -12.92
CA ARG A 38 -21.20 15.26 -13.80
C ARG A 38 -22.06 14.00 -13.94
N PRO A 39 -23.39 14.14 -14.12
CA PRO A 39 -24.25 13.00 -14.39
C PRO A 39 -23.86 12.33 -15.71
N GLY A 40 -23.85 11.00 -15.73
CA GLY A 40 -23.46 10.22 -16.92
C GLY A 40 -21.97 10.28 -17.26
N ALA A 41 -21.11 10.63 -16.29
CA ALA A 41 -19.67 10.64 -16.47
C ALA A 41 -19.12 9.28 -16.93
N ARG A 42 -18.11 9.35 -17.78
CA ARG A 42 -17.46 8.17 -18.39
C ARG A 42 -15.96 8.34 -18.35
N CYS A 43 -15.26 7.21 -18.30
CA CYS A 43 -13.82 7.16 -18.48
C CYS A 43 -13.43 7.80 -19.83
N ALA A 44 -12.48 8.73 -19.81
CA ALA A 44 -11.98 9.40 -21.02
C ALA A 44 -11.26 8.44 -21.98
N VAL A 45 -10.78 7.29 -21.48
CA VAL A 45 -10.03 6.31 -22.27
C VAL A 45 -10.92 5.21 -22.83
N CYS A 46 -11.63 4.45 -21.97
CA CYS A 46 -12.44 3.30 -22.40
C CYS A 46 -13.95 3.56 -22.43
N ARG A 47 -14.40 4.75 -22.04
CA ARG A 47 -15.82 5.17 -22.05
C ARG A 47 -16.75 4.38 -21.12
N THR A 48 -16.20 3.53 -20.25
CA THR A 48 -16.95 2.86 -19.18
C THR A 48 -17.51 3.89 -18.20
N PRO A 49 -18.80 3.81 -17.83
CA PRO A 49 -19.39 4.69 -16.83
C PRO A 49 -18.81 4.40 -15.44
N HIS A 50 -18.52 5.45 -14.68
CA HIS A 50 -18.09 5.36 -13.29
C HIS A 50 -18.71 6.49 -12.49
N LEU A 51 -19.08 6.21 -11.24
CA LEU A 51 -19.45 7.25 -10.28
C LEU A 51 -18.19 7.83 -9.64
N ARG A 52 -18.28 9.06 -9.14
CA ARG A 52 -17.16 9.69 -8.41
C ARG A 52 -16.75 8.89 -7.18
N GLU A 53 -17.71 8.21 -6.56
CA GLU A 53 -17.55 7.37 -5.37
C GLU A 53 -16.76 6.09 -5.66
N ASP A 54 -16.79 5.60 -6.90
CA ASP A 54 -16.12 4.37 -7.33
C ASP A 54 -14.62 4.56 -7.56
N LEU A 55 -14.15 5.81 -7.54
CA LEU A 55 -12.78 6.19 -7.77
C LEU A 55 -11.90 5.85 -6.56
N ILE A 56 -10.71 5.34 -6.83
CA ILE A 56 -9.76 4.88 -5.82
C ILE A 56 -8.56 5.83 -5.82
N LYS A 57 -8.32 6.54 -4.70
CA LYS A 57 -7.07 7.28 -4.49
C LYS A 57 -5.94 6.28 -4.25
N LEU A 58 -4.85 6.36 -5.02
CA LEU A 58 -3.80 5.34 -4.99
C LEU A 58 -2.70 5.59 -3.94
N TYR A 59 -2.47 6.84 -3.56
CA TYR A 59 -1.54 7.17 -2.49
C TYR A 59 -2.34 7.68 -1.30
N MET A 60 -2.10 7.08 -0.13
CA MET A 60 -2.59 7.60 1.13
C MET A 60 -1.70 8.78 1.53
N ASP A 61 -2.32 9.83 2.05
CA ASP A 61 -1.65 11.00 2.58
C ASP A 61 -0.94 10.62 3.89
N TYR A 62 0.15 9.86 3.81
CA TYR A 62 1.02 9.64 4.96
C TYR A 62 1.72 10.97 5.23
N GLU A 63 1.15 11.75 6.15
CA GLU A 63 1.86 12.86 6.76
C GLU A 63 3.22 12.33 7.21
N LYS A 64 4.31 12.77 6.57
CA LYS A 64 5.65 12.59 7.11
C LYS A 64 5.68 13.40 8.40
N GLN A 65 5.30 12.79 9.51
CA GLN A 65 5.69 13.29 10.80
C GLN A 65 7.21 13.25 10.80
N GLU A 66 7.83 14.41 10.73
CA GLU A 66 9.26 14.58 10.96
C GLU A 66 9.52 14.24 12.42
N VAL A 67 9.72 12.95 12.70
CA VAL A 67 10.15 12.49 14.01
C VAL A 67 11.61 12.92 14.14
N SER A 68 11.83 14.09 14.75
CA SER A 68 13.15 14.52 15.17
C SER A 68 13.65 13.57 16.25
N TYR A 69 14.36 12.52 15.84
CA TYR A 69 15.09 11.68 16.78
C TYR A 69 16.27 12.49 17.31
N GLU A 70 16.13 13.01 18.52
CA GLU A 70 17.25 13.56 19.26
C GLU A 70 18.21 12.40 19.57
N VAL A 71 19.29 12.28 18.79
CA VAL A 71 20.35 11.31 19.02
C VAL A 71 21.03 11.64 20.33
N ALA A 72 20.57 11.04 21.43
CA ALA A 72 21.29 11.02 22.68
C ALA A 72 22.60 10.23 22.46
N LYS A 73 23.70 10.96 22.23
CA LYS A 73 25.05 10.38 22.19
C LYS A 73 25.38 9.81 23.56
N GLN A 74 25.28 8.50 23.74
CA GLN A 74 25.94 7.82 24.85
C GLN A 74 27.41 7.55 24.48
N PRO A 75 28.37 7.85 25.38
CA PRO A 75 29.78 7.56 25.14
C PRO A 75 30.02 6.05 25.26
N ARG A 76 30.62 5.45 24.22
CA ARG A 76 31.15 4.07 24.27
C ARG A 76 32.38 4.08 25.17
N SER A 77 32.27 3.58 26.40
CA SER A 77 33.44 3.24 27.20
C SER A 77 34.00 1.91 26.72
N SER A 78 35.18 1.98 26.11
CA SER A 78 36.03 0.86 25.78
C SER A 78 36.59 0.23 27.05
N THR A 79 36.29 -1.04 27.31
CA THR A 79 37.20 -1.91 28.05
C THR A 79 37.26 -3.28 27.37
N SER A 80 38.41 -3.53 26.76
CA SER A 80 38.87 -4.83 26.27
C SER A 80 39.00 -5.82 27.43
N ARG A 81 38.46 -7.03 27.29
CA ARG A 81 39.00 -8.22 27.96
C ARG A 81 38.64 -9.50 27.22
N GLU A 82 39.66 -10.34 27.14
CA GLU A 82 39.85 -11.44 26.21
C GLU A 82 38.90 -12.63 26.38
N GLN A 83 38.83 -13.38 25.29
CA GLN A 83 38.08 -14.61 25.07
C GLN A 83 38.57 -15.76 25.95
N SER A 84 37.63 -16.46 26.58
CA SER A 84 37.82 -17.83 27.07
C SER A 84 36.73 -18.71 26.48
N PHE A 85 37.07 -19.46 25.44
CA PHE A 85 36.27 -20.59 24.97
C PHE A 85 36.41 -21.76 25.95
N ASN A 86 35.31 -22.38 26.41
CA ASN A 86 34.94 -23.74 25.99
C ASN A 86 33.61 -24.26 26.60
N ALA A 87 32.88 -24.98 25.74
CA ALA A 87 31.94 -26.09 25.92
C ALA A 87 30.68 -25.95 26.80
N GLY A 88 29.53 -25.88 26.13
CA GLY A 88 28.23 -26.09 26.76
C GLY A 88 27.03 -25.96 25.80
N HIS A 89 26.97 -26.83 24.79
CA HIS A 89 25.79 -27.32 24.08
C HIS A 89 24.45 -26.56 24.28
N CYS A 90 23.92 -25.93 23.22
CA CYS A 90 22.47 -25.80 23.05
C CYS A 90 22.06 -25.93 21.57
N VAL A 91 21.35 -27.02 21.33
CA VAL A 91 20.68 -27.54 20.13
C VAL A 91 20.31 -26.52 19.04
N MET A 92 20.75 -26.81 17.81
CA MET A 92 20.24 -26.21 16.58
C MET A 92 18.81 -26.71 16.29
N LYS A 93 17.85 -25.79 16.23
CA LYS A 93 16.65 -25.89 15.39
C LYS A 93 16.34 -24.45 14.97
N GLY A 94 16.24 -24.06 13.73
CA GLY A 94 16.18 -24.75 12.45
C GLY A 94 15.84 -23.62 11.49
N ALA A 95 16.71 -23.45 10.51
CA ALA A 95 16.69 -22.40 9.51
C ALA A 95 15.42 -22.43 8.64
N ASP A 96 14.89 -21.23 8.41
CA ASP A 96 14.39 -20.67 7.15
C ASP A 96 13.53 -21.57 6.24
N THR A 97 12.22 -21.29 6.20
CA THR A 97 11.45 -21.20 4.95
C THR A 97 10.26 -20.26 5.15
N TRP A 98 10.30 -19.07 4.57
CA TRP A 98 9.09 -18.26 4.38
C TRP A 98 8.31 -18.87 3.21
N ASP A 99 7.36 -19.75 3.52
CA ASP A 99 6.46 -20.39 2.56
C ASP A 99 5.47 -19.35 2.00
N VAL A 100 5.48 -19.18 0.68
CA VAL A 100 4.62 -18.25 -0.07
C VAL A 100 3.15 -18.69 -0.18
N ARG A 101 2.72 -19.70 0.59
CA ARG A 101 1.34 -20.22 0.60
C ARG A 101 0.42 -19.68 1.69
N THR A 102 0.90 -18.90 2.66
CA THR A 102 0.09 -18.36 3.77
C THR A 102 -0.40 -16.92 3.53
N LEU A 103 -0.54 -16.51 2.27
CA LEU A 103 -1.06 -15.20 1.85
C LEU A 103 -2.45 -15.30 1.18
N VAL A 104 -3.19 -16.39 1.42
CA VAL A 104 -4.55 -16.62 0.88
C VAL A 104 -5.53 -17.05 1.98
N ASP A 105 -5.49 -16.43 3.16
CA ASP A 105 -6.44 -16.75 4.25
C ASP A 105 -7.19 -15.52 4.84
N VAL A 106 -7.31 -14.42 4.07
CA VAL A 106 -8.19 -13.28 4.44
C VAL A 106 -9.31 -13.04 3.42
N ALA A 107 -9.46 -13.90 2.40
CA ALA A 107 -10.35 -13.64 1.27
C ALA A 107 -11.63 -14.50 1.18
N VAL A 108 -11.92 -15.41 2.12
CA VAL A 108 -13.13 -16.27 2.02
C VAL A 108 -13.82 -16.44 3.39
N ASP A 109 -14.28 -15.35 4.00
CA ASP A 109 -15.14 -15.46 5.20
C ASP A 109 -16.35 -14.51 5.20
N ARG A 110 -16.78 -14.10 4.00
CA ARG A 110 -18.04 -13.35 3.81
C ARG A 110 -18.99 -13.90 2.77
N TYR A 111 -18.69 -15.08 2.19
CA TYR A 111 -19.56 -15.69 1.19
C TYR A 111 -20.47 -16.81 1.75
N PHE A 112 -20.30 -17.26 2.99
CA PHE A 112 -21.05 -18.42 3.52
C PHE A 112 -22.24 -18.09 4.45
N HIS A 113 -22.50 -16.81 4.78
CA HIS A 113 -23.60 -16.45 5.69
C HIS A 113 -24.90 -15.94 5.02
N LEU A 114 -25.02 -15.98 3.68
CA LEU A 114 -26.22 -15.49 2.98
C LEU A 114 -27.14 -16.58 2.40
N ASN A 115 -26.84 -17.88 2.56
CA ASN A 115 -27.65 -18.97 1.98
C ASN A 115 -28.30 -19.93 2.99
N ALA A 116 -28.42 -19.55 4.27
CA ALA A 116 -29.04 -20.39 5.30
C ALA A 116 -30.44 -19.89 5.73
N SER A 117 -31.26 -19.39 4.80
CA SER A 117 -32.62 -18.92 5.14
C SER A 117 -33.70 -19.18 4.09
N TYR A 118 -33.47 -20.05 3.10
CA TYR A 118 -34.53 -20.58 2.23
C TYR A 118 -34.17 -22.00 1.76
N ASN A 119 -34.44 -22.97 2.63
CA ASN A 119 -35.08 -24.25 2.31
C ASN A 119 -35.48 -24.92 3.63
#